data_AF-A0A523RYK2-F1
#
_entry.id   AF-A0A523RYK2-F1
#
_cell.length_a   1.000
_cell.length_b   1.000
_cell.length_c   1.000
_cell.angle_alpha   90.00
_cell.angle_beta   90.00
_cell.angle_gamma   90.00
#
_symmetry.space_group_name_H-M   'P 1'
#
loop_
_entity.id
_entity.type
_entity.pdbx_description
1 polymer ?
#
loop_
_entity_poly.entity_id
_entity_poly.type
_entity_poly.pdbx_seq_one_letter_code
_entity_poly.pdbx_strand_id
1 'polypeptide(L)'
;MTSKGQISVTLFIVSLLVSSLPNFVIHETTANPIAIYIEQTYGYLILDNNMSMPEALVNFTIEPSLAGGAWVSYDITMNATFSFLSPETQLATIGLACPNTWLSNISEIQILENETLLPHVILHYDELVSENETQTARWDFLDFITFNCSLEADKQTDIVFLMDFESRTAENGFTFQYFVATAHSWNGTTHEVIIMNMKNPSLLQSCSFSPNDFVTVDNNPPWRTATWDLTMDVFEDDYVQFTAIHNQPFLPEVTPSDLMLVGIAVSITIGILVMVVVVVKRSGIMR
;
A
#
# COMPACT_ATOMS: atom_id res chain seq x y z
N MET A 1 -46.31 -27.00 -30.67
CA MET A 1 -44.85 -27.10 -30.91
C MET A 1 -44.24 -25.77 -30.47
N THR A 2 -43.46 -25.71 -29.37
CA THR A 2 -42.38 -24.73 -29.10
C THR A 2 -41.90 -24.64 -27.64
N SER A 3 -42.51 -25.27 -26.62
CA SER A 3 -42.01 -25.06 -25.24
C SER A 3 -40.72 -25.83 -24.90
N LYS A 4 -40.52 -27.04 -25.45
CA LYS A 4 -39.32 -27.86 -25.16
C LYS A 4 -38.03 -27.27 -25.75
N GLY A 5 -38.11 -26.65 -26.93
CA GLY A 5 -36.95 -26.02 -27.58
C GLY A 5 -36.51 -24.72 -26.89
N GLN A 6 -37.47 -23.95 -26.37
CA GLN A 6 -37.17 -22.72 -25.62
C GLN A 6 -36.47 -23.02 -24.29
N ILE A 7 -36.88 -24.06 -23.57
CA ILE A 7 -36.23 -24.46 -22.31
C ILE A 7 -34.76 -24.86 -22.54
N SER A 8 -34.47 -25.61 -23.60
CA SER A 8 -33.10 -26.00 -23.94
C SER A 8 -32.22 -24.83 -24.34
N VAL A 9 -32.75 -23.86 -25.09
CA VAL A 9 -32.00 -22.65 -25.48
C VAL A 9 -31.73 -21.76 -24.27
N THR A 10 -32.71 -21.58 -23.37
CA THR A 10 -32.50 -20.81 -22.14
C THR A 10 -31.46 -21.46 -21.22
N LEU A 11 -31.50 -22.78 -21.05
CA LEU A 11 -30.47 -23.52 -20.30
C LEU A 11 -29.08 -23.34 -20.92
N PHE A 12 -28.97 -23.43 -22.24
CA PHE A 12 -27.70 -23.27 -22.93
C PHE A 12 -27.14 -21.85 -22.79
N ILE A 13 -28.00 -20.83 -22.91
CA ILE A 13 -27.64 -19.42 -22.73
C ILE A 13 -27.26 -19.13 -21.28
N VAL A 14 -27.99 -19.67 -20.30
CA VAL A 14 -27.66 -19.52 -18.87
C VAL A 14 -26.33 -20.20 -18.56
N SER A 15 -26.08 -21.40 -19.06
CA SER A 15 -24.77 -22.07 -18.87
C SER A 15 -23.63 -21.30 -19.53
N LEU A 16 -23.83 -20.73 -20.73
CA LEU A 16 -22.85 -19.88 -21.38
C LEU A 16 -22.59 -18.58 -20.61
N LEU A 17 -23.65 -17.97 -20.05
CA LEU A 17 -23.56 -16.78 -19.21
C LEU A 17 -22.88 -17.06 -17.87
N VAL A 18 -23.14 -18.22 -17.25
CA VAL A 18 -22.46 -18.65 -16.01
C VAL A 18 -20.99 -18.96 -16.28
N SER A 19 -20.64 -19.51 -17.45
CA SER A 19 -19.25 -19.70 -17.86
C SER A 19 -18.53 -18.42 -18.33
N SER A 20 -19.28 -17.34 -18.59
CA SER A 20 -18.72 -16.03 -18.96
C SER A 20 -18.75 -15.01 -17.83
N LEU A 21 -19.37 -15.33 -16.69
CA LEU A 21 -19.05 -14.63 -15.46
C LEU A 21 -17.56 -14.86 -15.21
N PRO A 22 -16.79 -13.82 -14.82
CA PRO A 22 -15.45 -14.05 -14.36
C PRO A 22 -15.57 -15.15 -13.30
N ASN A 23 -14.92 -16.29 -13.54
CA ASN A 23 -14.71 -17.24 -12.48
C ASN A 23 -14.11 -16.41 -11.35
N PHE A 24 -14.84 -16.25 -10.24
CA PHE A 24 -14.20 -15.98 -8.97
C PHE A 24 -13.33 -17.21 -8.74
N VAL A 25 -12.14 -17.20 -9.35
CA VAL A 25 -11.10 -18.17 -9.10
C VAL A 25 -10.67 -17.83 -7.70
N ILE A 26 -11.30 -18.50 -6.75
CA ILE A 26 -10.87 -18.50 -5.38
C ILE A 26 -9.47 -19.10 -5.39
N HIS A 27 -8.48 -18.28 -5.06
CA HIS A 27 -7.10 -18.73 -4.90
C HIS A 27 -6.95 -19.22 -3.46
N GLU A 28 -6.73 -20.52 -3.29
CA GLU A 28 -6.46 -21.13 -1.99
C GLU A 28 -5.04 -20.73 -1.55
N THR A 29 -4.89 -20.28 -0.30
CA THR A 29 -3.59 -19.92 0.28
C THR A 29 -3.32 -20.63 1.60
N THR A 30 -2.06 -21.02 1.79
CA THR A 30 -1.53 -21.65 2.99
C THR A 30 -0.59 -20.73 3.77
N ALA A 31 -0.20 -19.57 3.22
CA ALA A 31 0.59 -18.59 3.95
C ALA A 31 -0.29 -17.85 4.95
N ASN A 32 0.24 -17.67 6.16
CA ASN A 32 -0.39 -16.84 7.19
C ASN A 32 0.26 -15.45 7.11
N PRO A 33 -0.34 -14.46 6.41
CA PRO A 33 0.19 -13.11 6.46
C PRO A 33 0.01 -12.57 7.88
N ILE A 34 1.08 -11.97 8.40
CA ILE A 34 0.99 -11.16 9.61
C ILE A 34 0.41 -9.81 9.18
N ALA A 35 -0.85 -9.54 9.55
CA ALA A 35 -1.46 -8.25 9.25
C ALA A 35 -1.21 -7.26 10.40
N ILE A 36 -0.65 -6.11 10.06
CA ILE A 36 -0.56 -4.96 10.98
C ILE A 36 -1.38 -3.82 10.36
N TYR A 37 -2.28 -3.24 11.16
CA TYR A 37 -3.22 -2.18 10.77
C TYR A 37 -2.49 -0.84 10.61
N ILE A 38 -1.85 -0.58 9.46
CA ILE A 38 -1.21 0.71 9.17
C ILE A 38 -1.39 1.04 7.67
N GLU A 39 -1.90 2.24 7.38
CA GLU A 39 -2.28 2.71 6.03
C GLU A 39 -1.10 2.89 5.04
N GLN A 40 0.13 2.61 5.48
CA GLN A 40 1.38 2.95 4.81
C GLN A 40 2.39 1.77 4.79
N THR A 41 1.89 0.53 4.74
CA THR A 41 2.72 -0.67 4.92
C THR A 41 2.69 -1.67 3.78
N TYR A 42 3.84 -2.18 3.37
CA TYR A 42 4.02 -3.12 2.27
C TYR A 42 4.48 -4.51 2.73
N GLY A 43 4.05 -5.63 2.13
CA GLY A 43 4.57 -6.98 2.45
C GLY A 43 4.22 -8.07 1.43
N TYR A 44 4.87 -9.23 1.45
CA TYR A 44 4.62 -10.33 0.49
C TYR A 44 3.71 -11.45 1.05
N LEU A 45 2.98 -12.16 0.18
CA LEU A 45 2.21 -13.36 0.54
C LEU A 45 2.46 -14.48 -0.47
N ILE A 46 2.78 -15.68 -0.01
CA ILE A 46 2.90 -16.88 -0.84
C ILE A 46 1.56 -17.58 -0.95
N LEU A 47 1.24 -18.17 -2.10
CA LEU A 47 0.05 -19.00 -2.28
C LEU A 47 0.39 -20.50 -2.45
N ASP A 48 1.67 -20.91 -2.37
CA ASP A 48 2.09 -22.30 -2.61
C ASP A 48 3.18 -22.79 -1.63
N ASN A 49 3.10 -24.07 -1.25
CA ASN A 49 3.47 -24.58 0.08
C ASN A 49 4.81 -25.35 0.14
N ASN A 50 5.60 -25.37 -0.94
CA ASN A 50 6.82 -26.19 -1.02
C ASN A 50 8.02 -25.45 -1.62
N MET A 51 8.11 -24.13 -1.42
CA MET A 51 9.17 -23.29 -1.98
C MET A 51 9.94 -22.56 -0.89
N SER A 52 11.17 -22.17 -1.21
CA SER A 52 12.00 -21.31 -0.38
C SER A 52 12.32 -20.01 -1.11
N MET A 53 12.48 -18.93 -0.36
CA MET A 53 12.98 -17.65 -0.85
C MET A 53 14.32 -17.39 -0.15
N PRO A 54 15.45 -17.96 -0.63
CA PRO A 54 16.74 -17.83 0.02
C PRO A 54 17.25 -16.39 0.09
N GLU A 55 16.97 -15.57 -0.92
CA GLU A 55 17.51 -14.22 -1.04
C GLU A 55 16.42 -13.22 -1.45
N ALA A 56 16.47 -12.03 -0.87
CA ALA A 56 15.66 -10.88 -1.23
C ALA A 56 16.50 -9.60 -1.16
N LEU A 57 16.38 -8.75 -2.19
CA LEU A 57 16.99 -7.43 -2.22
C LEU A 57 15.90 -6.41 -2.55
N VAL A 58 15.62 -5.52 -1.62
CA VAL A 58 14.54 -4.54 -1.75
C VAL A 58 15.10 -3.15 -1.64
N ASN A 59 14.84 -2.31 -2.64
CA ASN A 59 15.29 -0.94 -2.67
C ASN A 59 14.12 0.01 -2.89
N PHE A 60 13.87 0.85 -1.90
CA PHE A 60 12.93 1.96 -1.99
C PHE A 60 13.67 3.27 -2.22
N THR A 61 13.19 4.08 -3.14
CA THR A 61 13.53 5.51 -3.24
C THR A 61 12.30 6.34 -2.92
N ILE A 62 12.42 7.20 -1.92
CA ILE A 62 11.35 8.02 -1.38
C ILE A 62 11.70 9.48 -1.64
N GLU A 63 10.88 10.16 -2.45
CA GLU A 63 11.04 11.56 -2.80
C GLU A 63 9.82 12.38 -2.38
N PRO A 64 9.94 13.27 -1.39
CA PRO A 64 8.85 14.16 -1.02
C PRO A 64 8.75 15.35 -1.98
N SER A 65 7.52 15.68 -2.33
CA SER A 65 7.16 16.84 -3.13
C SER A 65 6.06 17.65 -2.43
N LEU A 66 6.06 18.97 -2.60
CA LEU A 66 4.96 19.80 -2.09
C LEU A 66 3.76 19.67 -3.03
N ALA A 67 2.65 19.11 -2.53
CA ALA A 67 1.39 19.04 -3.28
C ALA A 67 0.56 20.34 -3.23
N GLY A 68 1.09 21.39 -2.62
CA GLY A 68 0.36 22.64 -2.35
C GLY A 68 -0.53 22.52 -1.11
N GLY A 69 -0.73 23.65 -0.41
CA GLY A 69 -1.47 23.67 0.86
C GLY A 69 -0.70 22.97 2.00
N ALA A 70 -1.42 22.24 2.85
CA ALA A 70 -0.88 21.48 3.99
C ALA A 70 -0.51 20.03 3.64
N TRP A 71 -0.45 19.66 2.36
CA TRP A 71 -0.19 18.29 1.94
C TRP A 71 1.27 18.12 1.48
N VAL A 72 1.92 17.07 1.98
CA VAL A 72 3.18 16.57 1.45
C VAL A 72 2.88 15.29 0.68
N SER A 73 3.26 15.28 -0.59
CA SER A 73 3.28 14.09 -1.43
C SER A 73 4.62 13.38 -1.31
N TYR A 74 4.60 12.08 -1.51
CA TYR A 74 5.75 11.20 -1.53
C TYR A 74 5.66 10.33 -2.76
N ASP A 75 6.59 10.55 -3.68
CA ASP A 75 6.80 9.68 -4.83
C ASP A 75 7.71 8.54 -4.36
N ILE A 76 7.21 7.31 -4.42
CA ILE A 76 7.88 6.13 -3.89
C ILE A 76 8.08 5.15 -5.04
N THR A 77 9.34 4.90 -5.34
CA THR A 77 9.73 3.86 -6.30
C THR A 77 10.32 2.69 -5.56
N MET A 78 9.93 1.49 -5.96
CA MET A 78 10.47 0.24 -5.45
C MET A 78 11.11 -0.53 -6.59
N ASN A 79 12.32 -1.01 -6.33
CA ASN A 79 12.99 -2.02 -7.12
C ASN A 79 13.37 -3.17 -6.19
N ALA A 80 12.69 -4.30 -6.34
CA ALA A 80 12.88 -5.45 -5.49
C ALA A 80 13.19 -6.70 -6.32
N THR A 81 14.11 -7.53 -5.87
CA THR A 81 14.44 -8.82 -6.47
C THR A 81 14.27 -9.91 -5.43
N PHE A 82 13.47 -10.92 -5.74
CA PHE A 82 13.26 -12.09 -4.90
C PHE A 82 13.73 -13.32 -5.65
N SER A 83 14.56 -14.11 -4.99
CA SER A 83 15.09 -15.34 -5.55
C SER A 83 14.32 -16.50 -4.96
N PHE A 84 13.66 -17.27 -5.84
CA PHE A 84 12.88 -18.44 -5.46
C PHE A 84 13.58 -19.73 -5.83
N LEU A 85 13.43 -20.73 -4.96
CA LEU A 85 13.88 -22.09 -5.17
C LEU A 85 12.73 -23.06 -4.88
N SER A 86 12.56 -24.01 -5.80
CA SER A 86 11.56 -25.07 -5.69
C SER A 86 12.25 -26.44 -5.80
N PRO A 87 11.91 -27.42 -4.94
CA PRO A 87 12.45 -28.79 -5.03
C PRO A 87 11.88 -29.58 -6.22
N GLU A 88 10.83 -29.07 -6.87
CA GLU A 88 10.18 -29.68 -8.01
C GLU A 88 9.81 -28.65 -9.08
N THR A 89 9.66 -29.09 -10.33
CA THR A 89 9.20 -28.20 -11.40
C THR A 89 7.71 -27.96 -11.24
N GLN A 90 7.31 -26.70 -11.05
CA GLN A 90 5.93 -26.33 -10.79
C GLN A 90 5.56 -24.95 -11.34
N LEU A 91 4.26 -24.72 -11.53
CA LEU A 91 3.70 -23.40 -11.79
C LEU A 91 3.23 -22.84 -10.44
N ALA A 92 3.93 -21.83 -9.94
CA ALA A 92 3.63 -21.22 -8.65
C ALA A 92 2.84 -19.93 -8.85
N THR A 93 1.84 -19.69 -7.99
CA THR A 93 1.22 -18.38 -7.84
C THR A 93 1.85 -17.65 -6.65
N ILE A 94 2.34 -16.44 -6.88
CA ILE A 94 2.97 -15.61 -5.86
C ILE A 94 2.16 -14.33 -5.72
N GLY A 95 1.97 -13.88 -4.49
CA GLY A 95 1.23 -12.67 -4.14
C GLY A 95 2.12 -11.63 -3.46
N LEU A 96 1.76 -10.38 -3.67
CA LEU A 96 2.31 -9.24 -2.96
C LEU A 96 1.16 -8.48 -2.30
N ALA A 97 1.21 -8.34 -0.98
CA ALA A 97 0.25 -7.59 -0.20
C ALA A 97 0.64 -6.09 -0.14
N CYS A 98 -0.30 -5.24 -0.48
CA CYS A 98 -0.11 -3.79 -0.43
C CYS A 98 -1.36 -3.12 0.15
N PRO A 99 -1.26 -1.93 0.74
CA PRO A 99 -2.43 -1.20 1.21
C PRO A 99 -3.32 -0.84 0.03
N ASN A 100 -4.63 -1.02 0.20
CA ASN A 100 -5.59 -0.69 -0.85
C ASN A 100 -5.59 0.80 -1.25
N THR A 101 -5.16 1.67 -0.33
CA THR A 101 -4.97 3.10 -0.58
C THR A 101 -3.90 3.36 -1.64
N TRP A 102 -2.94 2.45 -1.81
CA TRP A 102 -1.85 2.62 -2.77
C TRP A 102 -2.31 2.32 -4.18
N LEU A 103 -3.14 1.29 -4.39
CA LEU A 103 -3.55 0.88 -5.74
C LEU A 103 -4.21 2.01 -6.53
N SER A 104 -5.00 2.86 -5.87
CA SER A 104 -5.58 4.04 -6.51
C SER A 104 -4.56 5.07 -6.99
N ASN A 105 -3.33 5.00 -6.49
CA ASN A 105 -2.22 5.92 -6.71
C ASN A 105 -0.96 5.23 -7.27
N ILE A 106 -1.05 3.96 -7.66
CA ILE A 106 0.03 3.25 -8.37
C ILE A 106 0.02 3.73 -9.82
N SER A 107 1.13 4.31 -10.25
CA SER A 107 1.33 4.75 -11.63
C SER A 107 1.74 3.58 -12.53
N GLU A 108 2.55 2.66 -12.00
CA GLU A 108 3.12 1.54 -12.77
C GLU A 108 3.51 0.35 -11.89
N ILE A 109 3.18 -0.87 -12.34
CA ILE A 109 3.67 -2.15 -11.78
C ILE A 109 4.23 -2.98 -12.92
N GLN A 110 5.49 -3.39 -12.79
CA GLN A 110 6.09 -4.40 -13.63
C GLN A 110 6.63 -5.54 -12.77
N ILE A 111 6.32 -6.76 -13.18
CA ILE A 111 6.85 -7.99 -12.58
C ILE A 111 7.61 -8.70 -13.69
N LEU A 112 8.88 -8.99 -13.47
CA LEU A 112 9.79 -9.52 -14.48
C LEU A 112 10.37 -10.86 -14.02
N GLU A 113 10.43 -11.83 -14.92
CA GLU A 113 11.22 -13.06 -14.79
C GLU A 113 12.22 -13.07 -15.94
N ASN A 114 13.53 -13.01 -15.63
CA ASN A 114 14.59 -12.97 -16.66
C ASN A 114 14.32 -11.93 -17.76
N GLU A 115 14.01 -10.68 -17.38
CA GLU A 115 13.66 -9.56 -18.28
C GLU A 115 12.32 -9.71 -19.03
N THR A 116 11.57 -10.79 -18.83
CA THR A 116 10.26 -11.01 -19.43
C THR A 116 9.16 -10.50 -18.51
N LEU A 117 8.28 -9.64 -19.03
CA LEU A 117 7.14 -9.13 -18.29
C LEU A 117 6.12 -10.24 -18.03
N LEU A 118 5.85 -10.50 -16.74
CA LEU A 118 4.82 -11.42 -16.28
C LEU A 118 3.47 -10.70 -16.15
N PRO A 119 2.38 -11.33 -16.62
CA PRO A 119 1.04 -10.81 -16.36
C PRO A 119 0.70 -10.95 -14.88
N HIS A 120 0.02 -9.95 -14.34
CA HIS A 120 -0.44 -9.93 -12.95
C HIS A 120 -1.93 -9.56 -12.86
N VAL A 121 -2.53 -9.94 -11.75
CA VAL A 121 -3.90 -9.59 -11.38
C VAL A 121 -3.85 -8.95 -10.01
N ILE A 122 -4.73 -7.99 -9.78
CA ILE A 122 -4.94 -7.40 -8.47
C ILE A 122 -6.23 -7.98 -7.92
N LEU A 123 -6.15 -8.54 -6.72
CA LEU A 123 -7.27 -9.14 -6.00
C LEU A 123 -7.48 -8.40 -4.68
N HIS A 124 -8.74 -8.16 -4.32
CA HIS A 124 -9.10 -7.67 -3.00
C HIS A 124 -9.02 -8.80 -1.97
N TYR A 125 -8.91 -8.47 -0.68
CA TYR A 125 -8.75 -9.49 0.37
C TYR A 125 -9.89 -10.51 0.43
N ASP A 126 -11.12 -10.11 0.08
CA ASP A 126 -12.30 -10.97 0.08
C ASP A 126 -12.35 -11.94 -1.12
N GLU A 127 -11.43 -11.77 -2.08
CA GLU A 127 -11.24 -12.65 -3.22
C GLU A 127 -10.22 -13.78 -2.93
N LEU A 128 -9.49 -13.71 -1.81
CA LEU A 128 -8.61 -14.76 -1.32
C LEU A 128 -9.32 -15.67 -0.31
N VAL A 129 -9.10 -16.98 -0.40
CA VAL A 129 -9.59 -17.93 0.61
C VAL A 129 -8.40 -18.63 1.25
N SER A 130 -8.20 -18.42 2.55
CA SER A 130 -7.22 -19.19 3.31
C SER A 130 -7.88 -20.43 3.91
N GLU A 131 -7.26 -21.60 3.73
CA GLU A 131 -7.77 -22.86 4.29
C GLU A 131 -7.65 -22.92 5.83
N ASN A 132 -6.86 -22.04 6.44
CA ASN A 132 -6.43 -22.12 7.84
C ASN A 132 -6.80 -20.90 8.70
N GLU A 133 -7.91 -20.24 8.37
CA GLU A 133 -8.38 -19.05 9.08
C GLU A 133 -8.74 -19.28 10.57
N THR A 134 -7.75 -19.22 11.45
CA THR A 134 -7.94 -18.60 12.77
C THR A 134 -7.88 -17.08 12.58
N GLN A 135 -8.90 -16.51 11.92
CA GLN A 135 -9.07 -15.08 11.66
C GLN A 135 -9.00 -14.27 12.97
N THR A 136 -7.81 -13.75 13.28
CA THR A 136 -7.61 -12.68 14.28
C THR A 136 -7.04 -11.42 13.64
N ALA A 137 -6.56 -11.52 12.41
CA ALA A 137 -6.03 -10.41 11.61
C ALA A 137 -7.13 -9.83 10.70
N ARG A 138 -7.33 -8.52 10.76
CA ARG A 138 -8.20 -7.79 9.81
C ARG A 138 -7.38 -7.55 8.53
N TRP A 139 -7.90 -7.96 7.37
CA TRP A 139 -7.22 -7.80 6.06
C TRP A 139 -7.96 -6.83 5.14
N ASP A 140 -8.99 -6.13 5.63
CA ASP A 140 -9.90 -5.30 4.85
C ASP A 140 -9.26 -4.05 4.23
N PHE A 141 -8.00 -3.79 4.57
CA PHE A 141 -7.19 -2.67 4.10
C PHE A 141 -6.07 -3.10 3.14
N LEU A 142 -5.99 -4.38 2.77
CA LEU A 142 -4.96 -4.92 1.88
C LEU A 142 -5.55 -5.37 0.54
N ASP A 143 -4.78 -5.13 -0.51
CA ASP A 143 -4.95 -5.72 -1.84
C ASP A 143 -3.73 -6.56 -2.20
N PHE A 144 -3.93 -7.52 -3.10
CA PHE A 144 -2.94 -8.52 -3.45
C PHE A 144 -2.64 -8.49 -4.93
N ILE A 145 -1.40 -8.13 -5.28
CA ILE A 145 -0.86 -8.23 -6.64
C ILE A 145 -0.38 -9.68 -6.81
N THR A 146 -1.09 -10.48 -7.58
CA THR A 146 -0.79 -11.89 -7.80
C THR A 146 -0.31 -12.14 -9.23
N PHE A 147 0.61 -13.08 -9.39
CA PHE A 147 1.14 -13.49 -10.70
C PHE A 147 1.53 -14.96 -10.66
N ASN A 148 1.64 -15.56 -11.85
CA ASN A 148 2.10 -16.93 -12.01
C ASN A 148 3.52 -16.93 -12.59
N CYS A 149 4.37 -17.82 -12.08
CA CYS A 149 5.72 -18.05 -12.60
C CYS A 149 6.02 -19.55 -12.69
N SER A 150 6.89 -19.93 -13.62
CA SER A 150 7.28 -21.33 -13.81
C SER A 150 8.63 -21.57 -13.15
N LEU A 151 8.64 -22.35 -12.08
CA LEU A 151 9.86 -22.69 -11.37
C LEU A 151 10.38 -24.05 -11.83
N GLU A 152 11.64 -24.12 -12.23
CA GLU A 152 12.32 -25.38 -12.53
C GLU A 152 12.90 -25.97 -11.23
N ALA A 153 12.83 -27.29 -11.08
CA ALA A 153 13.37 -27.97 -9.90
C ALA A 153 14.85 -27.62 -9.66
N ASP A 154 15.18 -27.29 -8.41
CA ASP A 154 16.52 -26.98 -7.90
C ASP A 154 17.25 -25.86 -8.66
N LYS A 155 16.50 -25.01 -9.38
CA LYS A 155 17.05 -23.86 -10.10
C LYS A 155 16.49 -22.58 -9.50
N GLN A 156 17.40 -21.66 -9.20
CA GLN A 156 17.03 -20.33 -8.72
C GLN A 156 16.35 -19.55 -9.83
N THR A 157 15.20 -18.98 -9.51
CA THR A 157 14.46 -18.06 -10.38
C THR A 157 14.36 -16.72 -9.68
N ASP A 158 14.89 -15.68 -10.32
CA ASP A 158 14.80 -14.32 -9.81
C ASP A 158 13.57 -13.62 -10.41
N ILE A 159 12.74 -13.06 -9.54
CA ILE A 159 11.59 -12.24 -9.89
C ILE A 159 11.88 -10.81 -9.46
N VAL A 160 11.81 -9.89 -10.42
CA VAL A 160 12.04 -8.46 -10.19
C VAL A 160 10.70 -7.72 -10.19
N PHE A 161 10.45 -6.94 -9.15
CA PHE A 161 9.33 -6.03 -9.05
C PHE A 161 9.82 -4.61 -9.21
N LEU A 162 9.20 -3.90 -10.15
CA LEU A 162 9.36 -2.46 -10.33
C LEU A 162 8.01 -1.83 -10.07
N MET A 163 7.94 -0.96 -9.08
CA MET A 163 6.70 -0.26 -8.73
C MET A 163 6.97 1.22 -8.56
N ASP A 164 6.01 2.03 -8.99
CA ASP A 164 5.97 3.46 -8.74
C ASP A 164 4.57 3.84 -8.23
N PHE A 165 4.55 4.58 -7.12
CA PHE A 165 3.31 4.99 -6.48
C PHE A 165 3.48 6.28 -5.68
N GLU A 166 2.37 7.00 -5.55
CA GLU A 166 2.31 8.23 -4.76
C GLU A 166 1.57 7.99 -3.44
N SER A 167 2.12 8.50 -2.34
CA SER A 167 1.42 8.61 -1.05
C SER A 167 1.33 10.07 -0.62
N ARG A 168 0.27 10.43 0.12
CA ARG A 168 0.07 11.81 0.59
C ARG A 168 -0.28 11.82 2.07
N THR A 169 0.24 12.82 2.76
CA THR A 169 -0.13 13.09 4.15
C THR A 169 -0.40 14.59 4.35
N ALA A 170 -1.46 14.90 5.09
CA ALA A 170 -1.73 16.23 5.62
C ALA A 170 -1.16 16.43 7.02
N GLU A 171 -0.67 15.36 7.64
CA GLU A 171 -0.13 15.40 8.98
C GLU A 171 1.31 15.89 8.99
N ASN A 172 1.80 16.31 10.16
CA ASN A 172 3.17 16.76 10.35
C ASN A 172 4.23 15.63 10.20
N GLY A 173 3.80 14.43 9.83
CA GLY A 173 4.68 13.30 9.63
C GLY A 173 4.14 12.29 8.62
N PHE A 174 5.05 11.44 8.19
CA PHE A 174 4.84 10.34 7.26
C PHE A 174 5.61 9.13 7.76
N THR A 175 5.01 7.93 7.72
CA THR A 175 5.69 6.69 8.12
C THR A 175 5.54 5.64 7.04
N PHE A 176 6.63 5.30 6.37
CA PHE A 176 6.66 4.21 5.41
C PHE A 176 7.16 2.93 6.08
N GLN A 177 6.47 1.81 5.85
CA GLN A 177 6.84 0.54 6.45
C GLN A 177 6.96 -0.57 5.39
N TYR A 178 7.95 -1.43 5.56
CA TYR A 178 8.18 -2.64 4.78
C TYR A 178 8.19 -3.86 5.72
N PHE A 179 7.25 -4.78 5.52
CA PHE A 179 7.15 -6.03 6.25
C PHE A 179 8.23 -7.00 5.79
N VAL A 180 9.08 -7.40 6.71
CA VAL A 180 10.11 -8.44 6.49
C VAL A 180 9.63 -9.80 7.00
N ALA A 181 8.66 -9.82 7.92
CA ALA A 181 8.15 -11.06 8.52
C ALA A 181 7.61 -12.08 7.51
N THR A 182 7.29 -11.62 6.30
CA THR A 182 6.83 -12.45 5.19
C THR A 182 7.90 -13.44 4.73
N ALA A 183 9.17 -13.15 5.00
CA ALA A 183 10.26 -14.09 4.80
C ALA A 183 10.20 -15.30 5.76
N HIS A 184 9.56 -15.20 6.94
CA HIS A 184 9.28 -16.36 7.81
C HIS A 184 8.22 -17.32 7.25
N SER A 185 7.48 -16.93 6.22
CA SER A 185 6.46 -17.79 5.59
C SER A 185 7.06 -18.78 4.59
N TRP A 186 8.33 -18.61 4.20
CA TRP A 186 9.02 -19.49 3.25
C TRP A 186 9.72 -20.64 3.97
N ASN A 187 9.87 -21.77 3.29
CA ASN A 187 10.70 -22.84 3.83
C ASN A 187 12.18 -22.41 3.86
N GLY A 188 12.85 -22.71 4.98
CA GLY A 188 14.27 -22.42 5.15
C GLY A 188 14.55 -21.03 5.75
N THR A 189 15.80 -20.58 5.63
CA THR A 189 16.25 -19.28 6.12
C THR A 189 16.37 -18.32 4.94
N THR A 190 15.68 -17.18 5.01
CA THR A 190 15.83 -16.10 4.05
C THR A 190 16.89 -15.10 4.52
N HIS A 191 17.74 -14.70 3.58
CA HIS A 191 18.59 -13.52 3.69
C HIS A 191 17.94 -12.37 2.93
N GLU A 192 17.67 -11.26 3.61
CA GLU A 192 16.98 -10.11 3.03
C GLU A 192 17.75 -8.82 3.27
N VAL A 193 18.04 -8.09 2.20
CA VAL A 193 18.71 -6.79 2.25
C VAL A 193 17.70 -5.72 1.86
N ILE A 194 17.36 -4.84 2.80
CA ILE A 194 16.44 -3.73 2.56
C ILE A 194 17.20 -2.41 2.54
N ILE A 195 17.00 -1.62 1.50
CA ILE A 195 17.59 -0.31 1.30
C ILE A 195 16.47 0.71 1.18
N MET A 196 16.43 1.70 2.07
CA MET A 196 15.53 2.84 1.98
C MET A 196 16.34 4.11 1.73
N ASN A 197 16.22 4.65 0.51
CA ASN A 197 16.83 5.89 0.08
C ASN A 197 15.83 7.03 0.21
N MET A 198 16.07 7.91 1.16
CA MET A 198 15.27 9.11 1.34
C MET A 198 16.02 10.33 0.82
N LYS A 199 15.41 11.05 -0.13
CA LYS A 199 15.94 12.35 -0.55
C LYS A 199 15.72 13.35 0.57
N ASN A 200 16.72 14.06 1.07
CA ASN A 200 16.52 15.09 2.09
C ASN A 200 16.03 16.39 1.43
N PRO A 201 14.72 16.70 1.34
CA PRO A 201 14.30 18.02 0.91
C PRO A 201 14.57 19.03 2.03
N SER A 202 14.55 20.31 1.68
CA SER A 202 14.45 21.41 2.65
C SER A 202 13.15 21.39 3.48
N LEU A 203 12.19 20.53 3.11
CA LEU A 203 10.86 20.41 3.72
C LEU A 203 10.85 19.57 5.01
N LEU A 204 11.88 18.74 5.25
CA LEU A 204 11.94 17.90 6.44
C LEU A 204 12.55 18.63 7.62
N GLN A 205 11.91 18.49 8.77
CA GLN A 205 12.48 18.84 10.07
C GLN A 205 13.46 17.74 10.52
N SER A 206 13.03 16.49 10.42
CA SER A 206 13.81 15.32 10.81
C SER A 206 13.30 14.06 10.12
N CYS A 207 14.12 13.03 10.14
CA CYS A 207 13.70 11.68 9.78
C CYS A 207 14.46 10.64 10.61
N SER A 208 13.85 9.47 10.75
CA SER A 208 14.37 8.33 11.50
C SER A 208 14.06 7.02 10.79
N PHE A 209 14.84 6.00 11.11
CA PHE A 209 14.64 4.63 10.64
C PHE A 209 14.50 3.71 11.86
N SER A 210 13.74 2.63 11.73
CA SER A 210 13.52 1.66 12.80
C SER A 210 13.29 0.26 12.21
N PRO A 211 13.67 -0.84 12.88
CA PRO A 211 14.45 -0.88 14.12
C PRO A 211 15.87 -0.33 13.91
N ASN A 212 16.45 0.16 15.02
CA ASN A 212 17.83 0.68 15.03
C ASN A 212 18.87 -0.44 15.10
N ASP A 213 18.43 -1.65 15.41
CA ASP A 213 19.27 -2.82 15.37
C ASP A 213 19.43 -3.26 13.91
N PHE A 214 20.64 -3.69 13.55
CA PHE A 214 21.00 -4.14 12.19
C PHE A 214 20.91 -3.07 11.08
N VAL A 215 20.56 -1.82 11.41
CA VAL A 215 20.54 -0.71 10.44
C VAL A 215 21.91 -0.04 10.31
N THR A 216 22.35 0.16 9.08
CA THR A 216 23.43 1.07 8.74
C THR A 216 22.82 2.31 8.09
N VAL A 217 23.09 3.50 8.65
CA VAL A 217 22.59 4.77 8.10
C VAL A 217 23.75 5.58 7.54
N ASP A 218 23.67 5.89 6.25
CA ASP A 218 24.60 6.78 5.57
C ASP A 218 23.93 8.11 5.22
N ASN A 219 24.66 9.19 5.41
CA ASN A 219 24.21 10.56 5.15
C ASN A 219 25.08 11.15 4.04
N ASN A 220 24.70 10.87 2.79
CA ASN A 220 25.36 11.39 1.59
C ASN A 220 24.42 12.34 0.84
N PRO A 221 24.42 13.65 1.16
CA PRO A 221 23.54 14.62 0.54
C PRO A 221 23.56 14.54 -1.00
N PRO A 222 22.39 14.60 -1.66
CA PRO A 222 21.08 14.92 -1.09
C PRO A 222 20.36 13.75 -0.42
N TRP A 223 20.96 12.56 -0.34
CA TRP A 223 20.33 11.34 0.15
C TRP A 223 20.67 11.02 1.60
N ARG A 224 19.71 10.36 2.25
CA ARG A 224 19.93 9.63 3.49
C ARG A 224 19.46 8.19 3.25
N THR A 225 20.38 7.26 3.40
CA THR A 225 20.16 5.86 3.07
C THR A 225 20.21 5.04 4.34
N ALA A 226 19.18 4.23 4.58
CA ALA A 226 19.21 3.18 5.58
C ALA A 226 19.31 1.83 4.88
N THR A 227 20.18 0.96 5.39
CA THR A 227 20.35 -0.41 4.92
C THR A 227 20.20 -1.35 6.09
N TRP A 228 19.27 -2.30 5.97
CA TRP A 228 19.17 -3.46 6.85
C TRP A 228 19.67 -4.68 6.10
N ASP A 229 20.58 -5.42 6.71
CA ASP A 229 21.11 -6.69 6.22
C ASP A 229 20.64 -7.77 7.20
N LEU A 230 19.54 -8.44 6.83
CA LEU A 230 18.75 -9.27 7.75
C LEU A 230 18.88 -10.74 7.38
N THR A 231 19.01 -11.57 8.40
CA THR A 231 18.83 -13.02 8.29
C THR A 231 17.65 -13.39 9.18
N MET A 232 16.61 -13.99 8.61
CA MET A 232 15.33 -14.18 9.32
C MET A 232 15.42 -15.07 10.56
N ASP A 233 16.45 -15.90 10.68
CA ASP A 233 16.69 -16.68 11.92
C ASP A 233 17.12 -15.81 13.11
N VAL A 234 17.49 -14.54 12.86
CA VAL A 234 18.08 -13.63 13.85
C VAL A 234 17.22 -12.37 14.04
N PHE A 235 16.45 -11.99 13.03
CA PHE A 235 15.61 -10.80 13.07
C PHE A 235 14.22 -11.13 13.62
N GLU A 236 13.81 -10.45 14.70
CA GLU A 236 12.55 -10.73 15.41
C GLU A 236 11.44 -9.69 15.15
N ASP A 237 11.77 -8.54 14.54
CA ASP A 237 10.78 -7.50 14.26
C ASP A 237 9.97 -7.85 13.00
N ASP A 238 8.70 -7.40 12.95
CA ASP A 238 7.83 -7.73 11.83
C ASP A 238 8.10 -6.87 10.58
N TYR A 239 8.71 -5.70 10.77
CA TYR A 239 8.91 -4.69 9.73
C TYR A 239 10.15 -3.83 9.96
N VAL A 240 10.61 -3.22 8.88
CA VAL A 240 11.49 -2.05 8.92
C VAL A 240 10.70 -0.82 8.47
N GLN A 241 11.06 0.35 8.96
CA GLN A 241 10.32 1.57 8.69
C GLN A 241 11.17 2.82 8.60
N PHE A 242 10.63 3.78 7.87
CA PHE A 242 11.10 5.14 7.74
C PHE A 242 10.02 6.09 8.27
N THR A 243 10.41 7.06 9.09
CA THR A 243 9.52 8.15 9.53
C THR A 243 10.14 9.49 9.17
N ALA A 244 9.34 10.36 8.57
CA ALA A 244 9.68 11.75 8.28
C ALA A 244 8.77 12.69 9.08
N ILE A 245 9.33 13.80 9.56
CA ILE A 245 8.62 14.91 10.20
C ILE A 245 8.85 16.17 9.36
N HIS A 246 7.78 16.89 9.03
CA HIS A 246 7.83 18.04 8.14
C HIS A 246 7.97 19.37 8.88
N ASN A 247 8.62 20.33 8.22
CA ASN A 247 8.58 21.74 8.58
C ASN A 247 7.26 22.38 8.08
N GLN A 248 6.10 21.92 8.55
CA GLN A 248 4.85 22.62 8.23
C GLN A 248 4.50 23.66 9.29
N PRO A 249 4.13 24.91 8.93
CA PRO A 249 3.32 25.72 9.82
C PRO A 249 1.97 25.02 9.94
N PHE A 250 1.54 24.69 11.16
CA PHE A 250 0.17 24.22 11.45
C PHE A 250 -0.81 25.17 10.74
N LEU A 251 -1.35 24.76 9.59
CA LEU A 251 -2.57 25.33 9.07
C LEU A 251 -3.66 24.54 9.78
N PRO A 252 -4.35 25.11 10.79
CA PRO A 252 -5.44 24.40 11.43
C PRO A 252 -6.40 23.96 10.34
N GLU A 253 -6.72 22.68 10.33
CA GLU A 253 -7.71 22.11 9.42
C GLU A 253 -8.98 22.96 9.54
N VAL A 254 -9.34 23.67 8.47
CA VAL A 254 -10.54 24.51 8.50
C VAL A 254 -11.71 23.56 8.41
N THR A 255 -12.22 23.15 9.57
CA THR A 255 -13.33 22.21 9.61
C THR A 255 -14.60 22.88 9.09
N PRO A 256 -15.57 22.11 8.55
CA PRO A 256 -16.87 22.66 8.17
C PRO A 256 -17.55 23.44 9.32
N SER A 257 -17.28 23.05 10.58
CA SER A 257 -17.69 23.77 11.79
C SER A 257 -17.08 25.16 11.92
N ASP A 258 -15.81 25.34 11.54
CA ASP A 258 -15.13 26.64 11.59
C ASP A 258 -15.72 27.60 10.54
N LEU A 259 -16.01 27.10 9.34
CA LEU A 259 -16.71 27.86 8.31
C LEU A 259 -18.15 28.22 8.74
N MET A 260 -18.83 27.32 9.45
CA MET A 260 -20.16 27.59 10.02
C MET A 260 -20.10 28.68 11.08
N LEU A 261 -19.09 28.66 11.95
CA LEU A 261 -18.86 29.69 12.97
C LEU A 261 -18.57 31.06 12.34
N VAL A 262 -17.74 31.11 11.30
CA VAL A 262 -17.49 32.33 10.52
C VAL A 262 -18.79 32.82 9.88
N GLY A 263 -19.58 31.93 9.28
CA GLY A 263 -20.88 32.26 8.70
C GLY A 263 -21.88 32.83 9.71
N ILE A 264 -21.95 32.25 10.92
CA ILE A 264 -22.78 32.75 12.02
C ILE A 264 -22.30 34.13 12.48
N ALA A 265 -20.99 34.31 12.67
CA ALA A 265 -20.41 35.57 13.12
C ALA A 265 -20.71 36.71 12.13
N VAL A 266 -20.55 36.46 10.83
CA VAL A 266 -20.90 37.42 9.77
C VAL A 266 -22.40 37.72 9.77
N SER A 267 -23.25 36.70 9.90
CA SER A 267 -24.71 36.87 9.91
C SER A 267 -25.20 37.68 11.10
N ILE A 268 -24.66 37.43 12.31
CA ILE A 268 -24.97 38.22 13.51
C ILE A 268 -24.53 39.67 13.32
N THR A 269 -23.33 39.89 12.79
CA THR A 269 -22.79 41.23 12.57
C THR A 269 -23.68 42.03 11.60
N ILE A 270 -24.07 41.41 10.48
CA ILE A 270 -25.02 42.02 9.52
C ILE A 270 -26.37 42.28 10.20
N GLY A 271 -26.89 41.33 10.98
CA GLY A 271 -28.15 41.47 11.70
C GLY A 271 -28.14 42.65 12.69
N ILE A 272 -27.05 42.82 13.46
CA ILE A 272 -26.85 43.96 14.35
C ILE A 272 -26.79 45.26 13.55
N LEU A 273 -26.04 45.30 12.45
CA LEU A 273 -25.92 46.47 11.58
C LEU A 273 -27.27 46.90 11.03
N VAL A 274 -28.06 45.95 10.51
CA VAL A 274 -29.42 46.21 10.01
C VAL A 274 -30.33 46.73 11.13
N MET A 275 -30.27 46.11 12.31
CA MET A 275 -31.07 46.55 13.46
C MET A 275 -30.71 47.97 13.90
N VAL A 276 -29.42 48.30 13.97
CA VAL A 276 -28.94 49.66 14.28
C VAL A 276 -29.43 50.66 13.24
N VAL A 277 -29.32 50.35 11.94
CA VAL A 277 -29.83 51.22 10.87
C VAL A 277 -31.33 51.45 11.00
N VAL A 278 -32.12 50.40 11.29
CA VAL A 278 -33.57 50.51 11.47
C VAL A 278 -33.92 51.35 12.70
N VAL A 279 -33.21 51.15 13.82
CA VAL A 279 -33.41 51.92 15.06
C VAL A 279 -33.07 53.38 14.82
N VAL A 280 -31.88 53.70 14.30
CA VAL A 280 -31.46 55.08 14.04
C VAL A 280 -32.40 55.80 13.07
N LYS A 281 -32.90 55.10 12.04
CA LYS A 281 -33.91 55.63 11.11
C LYS A 281 -35.26 55.89 11.78
N ARG A 282 -35.69 55.02 12.71
CA ARG A 282 -36.94 55.21 13.49
C ARG A 282 -36.81 56.28 14.58
N SER A 283 -35.64 56.46 15.17
CA SER A 283 -35.36 57.46 16.20
C SER A 283 -35.26 58.90 15.66
N GLY A 284 -35.24 59.08 14.33
CA GLY A 284 -35.10 60.41 13.70
C GLY A 284 -33.73 61.05 13.90
N ILE A 285 -32.72 60.27 14.28
CA ILE A 285 -31.36 60.74 14.57
C ILE A 285 -30.54 60.92 13.27
N MET A 286 -30.85 60.14 12.22
CA MET A 286 -30.39 60.43 10.85
C MET A 286 -31.39 61.36 10.16
N ARG A 287 -31.16 62.67 10.28
CA ARG A 287 -31.57 63.66 9.28
C ARG A 287 -30.33 64.12 8.53
#